data_AF-A0A377DWS2-F1
#
_entry.id   AF-A0A377DWS2-F1
#
_cell.length_a   1.000
_cell.length_b   1.000
_cell.length_c   1.000
_cell.angle_alpha   90.00
_cell.angle_beta   90.00
_cell.angle_gamma   90.00
#
_symmetry.space_group_name_H-M   'P 1'
#
loop_
_entity.id
_entity.type
_entity.pdbx_description
1 polymer ?
#
loop_
_entity_poly.entity_id
_entity_poly.type
_entity_poly.pdbx_seq_one_letter_code
_entity_poly.pdbx_strand_id
1 'polypeptide(L)' 'MHRILAEKSVNITELRKNPAKYFIDQPVAVLSNNRPEDIS' A
#
# COMPACT_ATOMS: atom_id res chain seq x y z
N MET A 1 -3.31 12.41 -13.31
CA MET A 1 -2.52 11.64 -12.33
C MET A 1 -3.47 11.17 -11.24
N HIS A 2 -3.62 9.87 -11.00
CA HIS A 2 -4.48 9.37 -9.92
C HIS A 2 -3.67 9.32 -8.62
N ARG A 3 -4.11 10.04 -7.60
CA ARG A 3 -3.50 10.04 -6.27
C ARG A 3 -4.13 8.95 -5.43
N ILE A 4 -3.29 8.08 -4.86
CA ILE A 4 -3.72 7.07 -3.88
C ILE A 4 -3.41 7.64 -2.50
N LEU A 5 -4.45 7.99 -1.75
CA LEU A 5 -4.31 8.45 -0.36
C LEU A 5 -4.27 7.22 0.55
N ALA A 6 -3.10 6.92 1.11
CA ALA A 6 -2.95 5.88 2.13
C ALA A 6 -1.81 6.25 3.07
N GLU A 7 -2.02 6.02 4.36
CA GLU A 7 -0.98 6.20 5.39
C GLU A 7 0.18 5.23 5.21
N LYS A 8 -0.10 4.06 4.63
CA LYS A 8 0.87 3.01 4.38
C LYS A 8 0.73 2.48 2.97
N SER A 9 1.86 2.33 2.28
CA SER A 9 1.94 1.65 0.99
C SER A 9 2.83 0.41 1.06
N VAL A 10 2.45 -0.65 0.36
CA VAL A 10 3.22 -1.91 0.32
C VAL A 10 3.29 -2.45 -1.10
N ASN A 11 4.39 -3.13 -1.43
CA ASN A 11 4.51 -3.82 -2.70
C ASN A 11 3.65 -5.10 -2.70
N ILE A 12 3.02 -5.41 -3.84
CA ILE A 12 2.21 -6.63 -4.01
C ILE A 12 2.98 -7.92 -3.67
N THR A 13 4.27 -7.97 -3.93
CA THR A 13 5.14 -9.11 -3.60
C THR A 13 5.29 -9.28 -2.09
N GLU A 14 5.36 -8.18 -1.33
CA GLU A 14 5.40 -8.22 0.14
C GLU A 14 4.05 -8.57 0.76
N LEU A 15 2.94 -8.16 0.14
CA LEU A 15 1.60 -8.57 0.56
C LEU A 15 1.44 -10.09 0.49
N ARG A 16 1.83 -10.69 -0.64
CA ARG A 16 1.64 -12.12 -0.91
C ARG A 16 2.35 -13.04 0.09
N LYS A 17 3.43 -12.59 0.73
CA LYS A 17 4.17 -13.37 1.73
C LYS A 17 3.36 -13.63 3.00
N ASN A 18 2.57 -12.65 3.44
CA ASN A 18 1.70 -12.77 4.60
C ASN A 18 0.58 -11.71 4.51
N PRO A 19 -0.54 -12.02 3.85
CA PRO A 19 -1.63 -11.06 3.65
C PRO A 19 -2.29 -10.62 4.97
N ALA A 20 -2.34 -11.52 5.95
CA ALA A 20 -3.06 -11.30 7.19
C ALA A 20 -2.50 -10.13 8.02
N LYS A 21 -1.19 -9.85 7.93
CA LYS A 21 -0.55 -8.76 8.69
C LYS A 21 -0.98 -7.35 8.26
N TYR A 22 -1.74 -7.24 7.17
CA TYR A 22 -2.20 -5.96 6.63
C TYR A 22 -3.72 -5.76 6.79
N PHE A 23 -4.43 -6.68 7.44
CA PHE A 23 -5.78 -6.44 7.93
C PHE A 23 -5.70 -5.65 9.24
N ILE A 24 -5.64 -4.33 9.13
CA ILE A 24 -5.51 -3.37 10.23
C ILE A 24 -6.58 -2.28 10.10
N ASP A 25 -6.72 -1.43 11.10
CA ASP A 25 -7.74 -0.38 11.13
C ASP A 25 -7.48 0.76 10.13
N GLN A 26 -6.24 0.89 9.64
CA GLN A 26 -5.83 1.94 8.70
C GLN A 26 -5.80 1.45 7.24
N PRO A 27 -6.11 2.31 6.26
CA PRO A 27 -5.98 1.98 4.85
C PRO A 27 -4.53 1.65 4.46
N VAL A 28 -4.35 0.52 3.77
CA VAL A 28 -3.06 0.11 3.18
C VAL A 28 -3.17 0.09 1.66
N ALA A 29 -2.40 0.93 0.97
CA ALA A 29 -2.28 0.89 -0.48
C ALA A 29 -1.36 -0.25 -0.92
N VAL A 30 -1.88 -1.16 -1.75
CA VAL A 30 -1.09 -2.24 -2.33
C VAL A 30 -0.74 -1.88 -3.76
N LEU A 31 0.56 -1.78 -4.03
CA LEU A 31 1.07 -1.28 -5.29
C LEU A 31 1.72 -2.41 -6.10
N SER A 32 1.31 -2.51 -7.36
CA SER A 32 1.96 -3.34 -8.36
C SER A 32 2.54 -2.39 -9.42
N ASN A 33 3.87 -2.18 -9.39
CA ASN A 33 4.63 -1.34 -10.32
C ASN A 33 4.42 0.17 -10.27
N ASN A 34 3.51 0.68 -9.43
CA ASN A 34 3.33 2.12 -9.19
C ASN A 34 4.02 2.54 -7.89
N ARG A 35 4.54 3.77 -7.83
CA ARG A 35 5.03 4.40 -6.59
C ARG A 35 3.96 5.37 -6.08
N PRO A 36 3.70 5.43 -4.76
CA PRO A 36 2.81 6.46 -4.22
C PRO A 36 3.49 7.84 -4.34
N GLU A 37 2.71 8.90 -4.50
CA GLU A 37 3.21 10.26 -4.29
C GLU A 37 3.37 10.46 -2.79
N ASP A 38 4.58 10.79 -2.35
CA ASP A 38 4.83 11.27 -1.00
C ASP A 38 4.13 12.63 -0.83
N ILE A 39 3.36 12.79 0.24
CA ILE A 39 2.62 14.01 0.57
C ILE A 39 3.23 14.77 1.75
N SER A 40 4.49 14.47 2.09
CA SER A 40 5.28 15.22 3.08
C SER A 40 5.74 16.60 2.62
#